data_AF-A0A838IIQ6-F1
#
_entry.id   AF-A0A838IIQ6-F1
#
_cell.length_a   1.000
_cell.length_b   1.000
_cell.length_c   1.000
_cell.angle_alpha   90.00
_cell.angle_beta   90.00
_cell.angle_gamma   90.00
#
_symmetry.space_group_name_H-M   'P 1'
#
loop_
_entity.id
_entity.type
_entity.pdbx_description
1 polymer ?
#
loop_
_entity_poly.entity_id
_entity_poly.type
_entity_poly.pdbx_seq_one_letter_code
_entity_poly.pdbx_strand_id
1 'polypeptide(L)'
;MVCRLAKYFAAITLVLNLASGCSDAEVSTTADECNANEYYNPLSDTCVLLRHAPNLPGDDAGPGDDASSSNNVVNDDVAILDPVDPDPVDPDPVDPDPVDPDPGNPNNNVPCDADGDGYLSIACGGDDCDDTDALVNPGQTEVCSFVDNNCSGQINDDLNCTFYAQTSTRLYRLDPFQGVLSDLMAVPSGVTDVDTHPDGTLYAISPTKLYKLPVGAASWQTVGSMGTIGNANGLCIDTFGKAYITTSDNLLTVDLSTARATLVGSMGHNSSGDCVINKADSLYMSASVFSGTDRLVLLNGNTGQATLIGNIGFDSVYGLTAAWGRLFGLTGNGQLIEINATTGQGRLLHNFAGKTWYGAASTPGR
;
A
#
# COMPACT_ATOMS: atom_id res chain seq x y z
N MET A 1 -51.76 46.40 4.57
CA MET A 1 -51.74 47.12 3.28
C MET A 1 -51.91 46.07 2.18
N VAL A 2 -53.15 45.83 1.72
CA VAL A 2 -53.70 46.22 0.39
C VAL A 2 -52.94 45.53 -0.76
N CYS A 3 -53.43 44.38 -1.28
CA CYS A 3 -54.38 44.22 -2.42
C CYS A 3 -53.68 44.42 -3.79
N ARG A 4 -53.69 43.46 -4.73
CA ARG A 4 -54.85 43.18 -5.61
C ARG A 4 -54.86 41.77 -6.22
N LEU A 5 -56.09 41.23 -6.27
CA LEU A 5 -56.60 40.12 -7.09
C LEU A 5 -56.96 40.57 -8.53
N ALA A 6 -57.02 39.60 -9.44
CA ALA A 6 -58.14 39.29 -10.36
C ALA A 6 -58.05 37.76 -10.63
N LYS A 7 -58.98 36.82 -10.34
CA LYS A 7 -60.45 36.63 -10.50
C LYS A 7 -60.96 36.72 -11.94
N TYR A 8 -61.31 35.56 -12.53
CA TYR A 8 -62.65 35.13 -13.02
C TYR A 8 -62.60 33.60 -13.31
N PHE A 9 -63.33 32.75 -12.55
CA PHE A 9 -64.66 32.13 -12.82
C PHE A 9 -64.68 31.16 -14.04
N ALA A 10 -65.29 29.96 -14.06
CA ALA A 10 -65.91 29.06 -13.08
C ALA A 10 -66.22 27.70 -13.75
N ALA A 11 -66.21 26.65 -12.92
CA ALA A 11 -66.89 25.34 -12.94
C ALA A 11 -67.62 24.80 -14.19
N ILE A 12 -67.43 23.50 -14.47
CA ILE A 12 -68.50 22.50 -14.67
C ILE A 12 -67.97 21.10 -14.31
N THR A 13 -68.75 20.40 -13.49
CA THR A 13 -68.58 19.02 -13.03
C THR A 13 -68.99 18.04 -14.11
N LEU A 14 -68.23 16.97 -14.37
CA LEU A 14 -68.77 15.73 -14.90
C LEU A 14 -67.98 14.53 -14.37
N VAL A 15 -68.66 13.75 -13.53
CA VAL A 15 -68.26 12.40 -13.10
C VAL A 15 -68.61 11.45 -14.24
N LEU A 16 -67.62 10.75 -14.80
CA LEU A 16 -67.84 9.55 -15.59
C LEU A 16 -66.90 8.45 -15.10
N ASN A 17 -67.48 7.44 -14.43
CA ASN A 17 -66.88 6.12 -14.25
C ASN A 17 -66.82 5.43 -15.62
N LEU A 18 -65.62 5.07 -16.07
CA LEU A 18 -65.43 4.00 -17.04
C LEU A 18 -64.29 3.12 -16.52
N ALA A 19 -64.69 1.95 -16.03
CA ALA A 19 -63.80 0.81 -15.85
C ALA A 19 -63.51 0.22 -17.24
N SER A 20 -62.24 0.09 -17.59
CA SER A 20 -61.77 -0.85 -18.62
C SER A 20 -60.24 -0.94 -18.61
N GLY A 21 -59.73 -2.07 -18.11
CA GLY A 21 -58.46 -2.67 -18.52
C GLY A 21 -57.20 -2.11 -17.88
N CYS A 22 -56.69 -2.80 -16.85
CA CYS A 22 -55.24 -3.03 -16.80
C CYS A 22 -54.90 -3.82 -18.07
N SER A 23 -54.22 -3.20 -19.03
CA SER A 23 -53.44 -3.98 -19.98
C SER A 23 -52.19 -4.42 -19.24
N ASP A 24 -52.02 -5.74 -19.12
CA ASP A 24 -50.73 -6.35 -18.83
C ASP A 24 -49.71 -5.75 -19.80
N ALA A 25 -48.90 -4.81 -19.31
CA ALA A 25 -47.65 -4.50 -19.99
C ALA A 25 -46.81 -5.75 -19.81
N GLU A 26 -46.60 -6.45 -20.92
CA GLU A 26 -45.76 -7.63 -20.99
C GLU A 26 -44.45 -7.35 -20.25
N VAL A 27 -44.18 -8.17 -19.24
CA VAL A 27 -42.84 -8.33 -18.69
C VAL A 27 -42.02 -8.91 -19.82
N SER A 28 -41.34 -8.04 -20.57
CA SER A 28 -40.39 -8.44 -21.62
C SER A 28 -39.18 -9.07 -20.94
N THR A 29 -39.21 -10.39 -20.80
CA THR A 29 -38.04 -11.19 -20.50
C THR A 29 -37.22 -11.31 -21.78
N THR A 30 -36.33 -10.36 -22.05
CA THR A 30 -35.44 -10.47 -23.22
C THR A 30 -34.08 -9.87 -22.94
N ALA A 31 -33.08 -10.74 -22.86
CA ALA A 31 -31.67 -10.43 -23.05
C ALA A 31 -31.35 -10.01 -24.52
N ASP A 32 -32.27 -9.30 -25.19
CA ASP A 32 -32.21 -8.92 -26.62
C ASP A 32 -32.02 -7.39 -26.85
N GLU A 33 -31.68 -6.60 -25.82
CA GLU A 33 -31.61 -5.14 -25.99
C GLU A 33 -30.29 -4.63 -26.56
N CYS A 34 -29.24 -5.45 -26.60
CA CYS A 34 -27.92 -5.03 -27.04
C CYS A 34 -27.51 -5.70 -28.35
N ASN A 35 -26.76 -4.95 -29.18
CA ASN A 35 -26.24 -5.50 -30.43
C ASN A 35 -25.24 -6.65 -30.14
N ALA A 36 -24.94 -7.47 -31.15
CA ALA A 36 -24.06 -8.64 -30.99
C ALA A 36 -22.63 -8.33 -30.46
N ASN A 37 -22.21 -7.06 -30.50
CA ASN A 37 -20.93 -6.59 -29.97
C ASN A 37 -21.10 -5.73 -28.71
N GLU A 38 -22.26 -5.81 -28.08
CA GLU A 38 -22.62 -5.02 -26.91
C GLU A 38 -23.14 -5.95 -25.81
N TYR A 39 -22.85 -5.59 -24.57
CA TYR A 39 -23.34 -6.25 -23.38
C TYR A 39 -24.33 -5.31 -22.66
N TYR A 40 -25.41 -5.86 -22.10
CA TYR A 40 -26.38 -5.08 -21.34
C TYR A 40 -25.87 -4.88 -19.91
N ASN A 41 -25.59 -3.63 -19.53
CA ASN A 41 -25.20 -3.28 -18.17
C ASN A 41 -26.46 -3.00 -17.31
N PRO A 42 -26.81 -3.86 -16.34
CA PRO A 42 -27.96 -3.65 -15.46
C PRO A 42 -27.75 -2.53 -14.42
N LEU A 43 -26.50 -2.13 -14.15
CA LEU A 43 -26.17 -1.04 -13.20
C LEU A 43 -26.35 0.34 -13.82
N SER A 44 -26.04 0.48 -15.12
CA SER A 44 -26.23 1.74 -15.86
C SER A 44 -27.48 1.75 -16.74
N ASP A 45 -28.20 0.63 -16.84
CA ASP A 45 -29.35 0.42 -17.73
C ASP A 45 -29.04 0.78 -19.19
N THR A 46 -27.85 0.39 -19.66
CA THR A 46 -27.38 0.70 -21.03
C THR A 46 -26.59 -0.43 -21.66
N CYS A 47 -26.65 -0.53 -23.00
CA CYS A 47 -25.78 -1.38 -23.79
C CYS A 47 -24.38 -0.78 -23.95
N VAL A 48 -23.34 -1.55 -23.65
CA VAL A 48 -21.93 -1.14 -23.70
C VAL A 48 -21.17 -2.00 -24.70
N LEU A 49 -20.39 -1.37 -25.58
CA LEU A 49 -19.61 -2.07 -26.60
C LEU A 49 -18.51 -2.92 -25.96
N LEU A 50 -18.48 -4.21 -26.28
CA LEU A 50 -17.39 -5.12 -25.95
C LEU A 50 -16.12 -4.66 -26.68
N ARG A 51 -15.17 -4.07 -25.95
CA ARG A 51 -13.87 -3.72 -26.54
C ARG A 51 -13.11 -5.03 -26.72
N HIS A 52 -13.05 -5.51 -27.96
CA HIS A 52 -12.10 -6.57 -28.31
C HIS A 52 -10.70 -6.12 -27.90
N ALA A 53 -10.08 -6.86 -26.98
CA ALA A 53 -8.67 -6.68 -26.65
C ALA A 53 -7.85 -6.63 -27.96
N PRO A 54 -6.93 -5.67 -28.14
CA PRO A 54 -6.04 -5.71 -29.29
C PRO A 54 -5.21 -6.99 -29.20
N ASN A 55 -5.32 -7.82 -30.25
CA ASN A 55 -4.62 -9.08 -30.46
C ASN A 55 -3.20 -9.07 -29.85
N LEU A 56 -3.00 -9.88 -28.81
CA LEU A 56 -1.68 -10.44 -28.52
C LEU A 56 -1.36 -11.47 -29.63
N PRO A 57 -0.17 -11.45 -30.24
CA PRO A 57 0.14 -12.37 -31.32
C PRO A 57 0.53 -13.74 -30.78
N GLY A 58 -0.29 -14.74 -31.07
CA GLY A 58 0.05 -16.15 -30.93
C GLY A 58 -1.14 -16.97 -30.47
N ASP A 59 -1.85 -17.58 -31.41
CA ASP A 59 -2.13 -19.02 -31.40
C ASP A 59 -2.92 -19.41 -32.66
N ASP A 60 -2.17 -19.83 -33.67
CA ASP A 60 -2.69 -20.63 -34.78
C ASP A 60 -3.01 -22.03 -34.26
N ALA A 61 -4.29 -22.40 -34.22
CA ALA A 61 -4.72 -23.78 -34.33
C ALA A 61 -6.12 -23.86 -34.95
N GLY A 62 -6.17 -24.37 -36.19
CA GLY A 62 -7.41 -24.70 -36.88
C GLY A 62 -8.13 -25.93 -36.30
N PRO A 63 -9.36 -26.22 -36.77
CA PRO A 63 -10.31 -27.11 -36.11
C PRO A 63 -10.18 -28.57 -36.56
N GLY A 64 -10.64 -29.48 -35.69
CA GLY A 64 -10.72 -30.92 -35.91
C GLY A 64 -11.52 -31.65 -34.82
N ASP A 65 -12.82 -31.45 -34.85
CA ASP A 65 -13.91 -32.41 -34.61
C ASP A 65 -13.52 -33.91 -34.57
N ASP A 66 -13.90 -34.65 -33.51
CA ASP A 66 -14.97 -35.66 -33.56
C ASP A 66 -15.21 -36.42 -32.23
N ALA A 67 -16.39 -37.04 -32.16
CA ALA A 67 -17.19 -37.43 -31.00
C ALA A 67 -16.90 -38.77 -30.28
N SER A 68 -17.74 -39.03 -29.26
CA SER A 68 -18.17 -40.31 -28.64
C SER A 68 -17.46 -40.75 -27.35
N SER A 69 -18.05 -41.47 -26.37
CA SER A 69 -19.42 -41.70 -25.90
C SER A 69 -19.34 -42.60 -24.63
N SER A 70 -20.32 -42.46 -23.72
CA SER A 70 -20.94 -43.54 -22.91
C SER A 70 -20.29 -44.16 -21.64
N ASN A 71 -21.12 -44.15 -20.57
CA ASN A 71 -21.33 -45.17 -19.51
C ASN A 71 -20.27 -45.30 -18.38
N ASN A 72 -20.57 -45.58 -17.09
CA ASN A 72 -21.77 -46.05 -16.38
C ASN A 72 -21.62 -45.86 -14.83
N VAL A 73 -22.73 -45.47 -14.18
CA VAL A 73 -23.32 -45.83 -12.86
C VAL A 73 -22.52 -46.67 -11.83
N VAL A 74 -22.50 -46.23 -10.54
CA VAL A 74 -23.10 -46.95 -9.36
C VAL A 74 -23.27 -46.08 -8.09
N ASN A 75 -24.54 -45.95 -7.65
CA ASN A 75 -25.21 -46.04 -6.32
C ASN A 75 -24.48 -45.65 -5.02
N ASP A 76 -25.02 -44.75 -4.19
CA ASP A 76 -26.21 -44.81 -3.28
C ASP A 76 -25.84 -45.39 -1.90
N ASP A 77 -25.93 -44.56 -0.85
CA ASP A 77 -26.18 -45.02 0.53
C ASP A 77 -26.69 -43.88 1.42
N VAL A 78 -27.87 -44.14 2.00
CA VAL A 78 -28.73 -43.29 2.84
C VAL A 78 -28.43 -43.52 4.32
N ALA A 79 -28.48 -42.48 5.15
CA ALA A 79 -28.64 -42.62 6.60
C ALA A 79 -29.61 -41.58 7.18
N ILE A 80 -30.27 -41.98 8.26
CA ILE A 80 -31.60 -41.59 8.73
C ILE A 80 -31.55 -40.55 9.86
N LEU A 81 -32.56 -39.68 9.86
CA LEU A 81 -33.19 -38.84 10.90
C LEU A 81 -32.75 -39.00 12.38
N ASP A 82 -32.65 -37.87 13.09
CA ASP A 82 -33.24 -37.67 14.43
C ASP A 82 -33.35 -36.16 14.82
N PRO A 83 -34.13 -35.76 15.85
CA PRO A 83 -35.08 -34.66 15.76
C PRO A 83 -34.81 -33.45 16.70
N VAL A 84 -35.44 -32.34 16.34
CA VAL A 84 -35.84 -31.11 17.07
C VAL A 84 -35.41 -30.97 18.55
N ASP A 85 -34.68 -29.89 18.85
CA ASP A 85 -34.63 -29.21 20.16
C ASP A 85 -34.91 -27.70 19.95
N PRO A 86 -35.81 -27.03 20.72
CA PRO A 86 -36.22 -25.65 20.48
C PRO A 86 -35.53 -24.62 21.38
N ASP A 87 -35.23 -23.45 20.78
CA ASP A 87 -34.96 -22.13 21.38
C ASP A 87 -33.64 -21.96 22.21
N PRO A 88 -33.00 -20.77 22.27
CA PRO A 88 -33.59 -19.42 22.14
C PRO A 88 -32.82 -18.44 21.22
N VAL A 89 -33.52 -17.36 20.87
CA VAL A 89 -32.97 -16.17 20.20
C VAL A 89 -31.87 -15.53 21.08
N ASP A 90 -30.61 -15.61 20.64
CA ASP A 90 -29.51 -14.77 21.10
C ASP A 90 -29.25 -13.73 19.99
N PRO A 91 -29.16 -12.42 20.26
CA PRO A 91 -28.85 -11.44 19.24
C PRO A 91 -27.34 -11.48 18.99
N ASP A 92 -26.95 -12.06 17.86
CA ASP A 92 -25.53 -12.12 17.49
C ASP A 92 -24.91 -10.71 17.40
N PRO A 93 -23.65 -10.58 17.87
CA PRO A 93 -22.87 -9.36 17.77
C PRO A 93 -22.51 -9.11 16.30
N VAL A 94 -22.44 -7.84 15.92
CA VAL A 94 -22.08 -7.37 14.57
C VAL A 94 -20.82 -8.08 14.06
N ASP A 95 -21.03 -9.07 13.20
CA ASP A 95 -20.01 -9.69 12.35
C ASP A 95 -19.80 -8.77 11.14
N PRO A 96 -18.57 -8.31 10.82
CA PRO A 96 -18.30 -7.76 9.50
C PRO A 96 -18.22 -8.94 8.53
N ASP A 97 -19.39 -9.41 8.07
CA ASP A 97 -19.48 -10.51 7.11
C ASP A 97 -18.64 -10.20 5.86
N PRO A 98 -17.83 -11.16 5.36
CA PRO A 98 -17.39 -11.15 3.98
C PRO A 98 -18.65 -11.26 3.11
N VAL A 99 -18.83 -10.29 2.22
CA VAL A 99 -19.99 -10.10 1.34
C VAL A 99 -20.63 -11.45 0.95
N ASP A 100 -21.81 -11.73 1.52
CA ASP A 100 -22.63 -12.87 1.11
C ASP A 100 -23.07 -12.63 -0.35
N PRO A 101 -22.71 -13.50 -1.30
CA PRO A 101 -23.18 -13.40 -2.67
C PRO A 101 -24.72 -13.46 -2.73
N ASP A 102 -25.37 -12.30 -2.80
CA ASP A 102 -26.83 -12.17 -2.90
C ASP A 102 -27.38 -13.06 -4.04
N PRO A 103 -28.16 -14.11 -3.74
CA PRO A 103 -28.73 -15.01 -4.75
C PRO A 103 -29.76 -14.33 -5.66
N GLY A 104 -30.18 -13.11 -5.33
CA GLY A 104 -31.08 -12.26 -6.11
C GLY A 104 -30.39 -11.19 -6.95
N ASN A 105 -29.07 -11.03 -6.83
CA ASN A 105 -28.31 -10.08 -7.64
C ASN A 105 -27.84 -10.75 -8.94
N PRO A 106 -28.35 -10.37 -10.12
CA PRO A 106 -27.92 -10.95 -11.39
C PRO A 106 -26.45 -10.67 -11.73
N ASN A 107 -25.75 -9.85 -10.93
CA ASN A 107 -24.40 -9.38 -11.19
C ASN A 107 -23.30 -10.27 -10.61
N ASN A 108 -23.62 -11.18 -9.68
CA ASN A 108 -22.64 -11.98 -8.94
C ASN A 108 -22.11 -13.22 -9.71
N ASN A 109 -22.29 -13.25 -11.04
CA ASN A 109 -21.63 -14.21 -11.93
C ASN A 109 -21.47 -13.61 -13.33
N VAL A 110 -21.33 -12.28 -13.40
CA VAL A 110 -21.18 -11.58 -14.66
C VAL A 110 -19.69 -11.51 -14.98
N PRO A 111 -19.23 -11.92 -16.19
CA PRO A 111 -17.84 -11.77 -16.63
C PRO A 111 -17.31 -10.32 -16.67
N CYS A 112 -18.05 -9.35 -16.15
CA CYS A 112 -17.85 -7.91 -16.30
C CYS A 112 -17.79 -7.17 -14.97
N ASP A 113 -18.08 -7.83 -13.84
CA ASP A 113 -17.99 -7.32 -12.47
C ASP A 113 -17.62 -8.55 -11.63
N ALA A 114 -16.38 -9.00 -11.78
CA ALA A 114 -15.96 -10.32 -11.29
C ALA A 114 -15.63 -10.32 -9.79
N ASP A 115 -15.42 -9.15 -9.18
CA ASP A 115 -15.25 -8.97 -7.74
C ASP A 115 -16.50 -8.46 -7.00
N GLY A 116 -17.55 -8.05 -7.74
CA GLY A 116 -18.85 -7.69 -7.20
C GLY A 116 -18.89 -6.33 -6.52
N ASP A 117 -17.95 -5.43 -6.84
CA ASP A 117 -17.85 -4.12 -6.21
C ASP A 117 -18.80 -3.06 -6.83
N GLY A 118 -19.48 -3.42 -7.92
CA GLY A 118 -20.45 -2.59 -8.62
C GLY A 118 -19.85 -1.67 -9.68
N TYR A 119 -18.58 -1.82 -10.02
CA TYR A 119 -17.94 -1.22 -11.18
C TYR A 119 -17.78 -2.26 -12.29
N LEU A 120 -17.93 -1.82 -13.54
CA LEU A 120 -17.73 -2.72 -14.67
C LEU A 120 -16.27 -2.70 -15.13
N SER A 121 -15.75 -3.87 -15.48
CA SER A 121 -14.45 -4.05 -16.10
C SER A 121 -14.28 -3.27 -17.40
N ILE A 122 -13.04 -2.88 -17.72
CA ILE A 122 -12.67 -2.25 -18.99
C ILE A 122 -13.11 -3.09 -20.20
N ALA A 123 -13.06 -4.42 -20.11
CA ALA A 123 -13.44 -5.32 -21.21
C ALA A 123 -14.93 -5.17 -21.60
N CYS A 124 -15.75 -4.86 -20.60
CA CYS A 124 -17.18 -4.60 -20.77
C CYS A 124 -17.49 -3.11 -20.93
N GLY A 125 -16.47 -2.27 -21.13
CA GLY A 125 -16.63 -0.85 -21.41
C GLY A 125 -16.85 0.04 -20.18
N GLY A 126 -16.65 -0.49 -18.98
CA GLY A 126 -16.55 0.30 -17.75
C GLY A 126 -15.14 0.85 -17.51
N ASP A 127 -14.93 1.32 -16.28
CA ASP A 127 -13.72 2.04 -15.85
C ASP A 127 -12.95 1.29 -14.75
N ASP A 128 -13.36 0.07 -14.38
CA ASP A 128 -12.62 -0.76 -13.44
C ASP A 128 -11.38 -1.37 -14.10
N CYS A 129 -10.24 -1.04 -13.51
CA CYS A 129 -8.92 -1.41 -13.97
C CYS A 129 -8.39 -2.73 -13.39
N ASP A 130 -9.01 -3.27 -12.33
CA ASP A 130 -8.73 -4.62 -11.80
C ASP A 130 -10.01 -5.26 -11.24
N ASP A 131 -10.82 -5.80 -12.14
CA ASP A 131 -12.08 -6.53 -11.93
C ASP A 131 -11.96 -7.79 -11.05
N THR A 132 -10.79 -8.04 -10.47
CA THR A 132 -10.55 -9.15 -9.54
C THR A 132 -10.27 -8.68 -8.11
N ASP A 133 -10.24 -7.38 -7.87
CA ASP A 133 -9.94 -6.75 -6.59
C ASP A 133 -10.90 -5.59 -6.31
N ALA A 134 -11.91 -5.86 -5.47
CA ALA A 134 -12.92 -4.88 -5.06
C ALA A 134 -12.34 -3.65 -4.32
N LEU A 135 -11.04 -3.61 -4.05
CA LEU A 135 -10.31 -2.44 -3.52
C LEU A 135 -9.58 -1.63 -4.61
N VAL A 136 -9.84 -1.92 -5.88
CA VAL A 136 -9.27 -1.25 -7.06
C VAL A 136 -10.41 -0.93 -8.03
N ASN A 137 -10.99 0.26 -7.94
CA ASN A 137 -12.07 0.72 -8.81
C ASN A 137 -12.25 2.24 -8.71
N PRO A 138 -12.96 2.91 -9.65
CA PRO A 138 -13.15 4.36 -9.65
C PRO A 138 -13.71 5.01 -8.37
N GLY A 139 -14.30 4.23 -7.45
CA GLY A 139 -14.82 4.70 -6.17
C GLY A 139 -13.81 4.69 -5.02
N GLN A 140 -12.65 4.05 -5.20
CA GLN A 140 -11.70 3.84 -4.11
C GLN A 140 -10.91 5.10 -3.78
N THR A 141 -10.35 5.10 -2.56
CA THR A 141 -9.39 6.12 -2.13
C THR A 141 -7.98 5.60 -2.34
N GLU A 142 -7.12 6.44 -2.91
CA GLU A 142 -5.70 6.13 -3.05
C GLU A 142 -5.03 5.84 -1.70
N VAL A 143 -4.18 4.82 -1.69
CA VAL A 143 -3.28 4.50 -0.59
C VAL A 143 -1.88 4.34 -1.12
N CYS A 144 -0.89 4.92 -0.43
CA CYS A 144 0.52 4.87 -0.83
C CYS A 144 1.00 3.43 -1.10
N SER A 145 0.98 3.05 -2.37
CA SER A 145 1.28 1.71 -2.84
C SER A 145 1.78 1.76 -4.30
N PHE A 146 1.99 0.59 -4.92
CA PHE A 146 2.29 0.50 -6.35
C PHE A 146 1.03 0.37 -7.23
N VAL A 147 -0.15 0.36 -6.60
CA VAL A 147 -1.46 0.19 -7.23
C VAL A 147 -2.09 1.58 -7.41
N ASP A 148 -2.78 1.77 -8.53
CA ASP A 148 -3.71 2.87 -8.78
C ASP A 148 -5.07 2.36 -8.30
N ASN A 149 -5.45 2.70 -7.07
CA ASN A 149 -6.63 2.13 -6.41
C ASN A 149 -7.92 2.68 -7.02
N ASN A 150 -7.92 3.91 -7.49
CA ASN A 150 -9.09 4.57 -8.01
C ASN A 150 -9.20 4.58 -9.54
N CYS A 151 -8.36 3.79 -10.21
CA CYS A 151 -8.31 3.65 -11.66
C CYS A 151 -8.24 5.01 -12.42
N SER A 152 -7.60 6.03 -11.84
CA SER A 152 -7.46 7.35 -12.46
C SER A 152 -6.45 7.34 -13.62
N GLY A 153 -5.65 6.28 -13.73
CA GLY A 153 -4.46 6.17 -14.56
C GLY A 153 -3.20 6.71 -13.91
N GLN A 154 -3.24 7.09 -12.62
CA GLN A 154 -2.11 7.64 -11.88
C GLN A 154 -1.93 6.90 -10.56
N ILE A 155 -0.72 6.41 -10.31
CA ILE A 155 -0.39 5.83 -9.01
C ILE A 155 -0.36 6.93 -7.95
N ASN A 156 -1.15 6.77 -6.89
CA ASN A 156 -1.19 7.60 -5.68
C ASN A 156 -1.66 9.05 -5.87
N ASP A 157 -2.33 9.47 -6.95
CA ASP A 157 -2.98 10.80 -7.16
C ASP A 157 -2.44 11.99 -6.32
N ASP A 158 -1.17 12.35 -6.49
CA ASP A 158 -0.49 13.43 -5.74
C ASP A 158 -0.44 13.28 -4.20
N LEU A 159 -0.84 12.13 -3.65
CA LEU A 159 -0.57 11.77 -2.25
C LEU A 159 0.92 11.90 -1.98
N ASN A 160 1.25 12.48 -0.83
CA ASN A 160 2.63 12.68 -0.44
C ASN A 160 3.26 11.36 0.04
N CYS A 161 3.62 10.51 -0.91
CA CYS A 161 4.24 9.23 -0.67
C CYS A 161 5.77 9.32 -0.58
N THR A 162 6.32 10.37 0.05
CA THR A 162 7.79 10.58 0.14
C THR A 162 8.47 10.39 1.51
N PHE A 163 9.61 9.68 1.55
CA PHE A 163 10.46 9.53 2.74
C PHE A 163 11.75 10.33 2.54
N TYR A 164 12.52 10.56 3.61
CA TYR A 164 13.77 11.29 3.50
C TYR A 164 14.91 10.38 3.06
N ALA A 165 15.70 10.84 2.10
CA ALA A 165 16.93 10.18 1.68
C ALA A 165 18.09 11.18 1.75
N GLN A 166 19.24 10.75 2.23
CA GLN A 166 20.39 11.63 2.43
C GLN A 166 21.62 11.15 1.66
N THR A 167 22.26 12.08 0.96
CA THR A 167 23.63 11.94 0.46
C THR A 167 24.57 12.78 1.33
N SER A 168 25.87 12.59 1.22
CA SER A 168 26.89 13.32 2.01
C SER A 168 26.77 14.86 2.02
N THR A 169 26.02 15.45 1.08
CA THR A 169 25.85 16.90 0.96
C THR A 169 24.40 17.37 0.90
N ARG A 170 23.41 16.49 0.66
CA ARG A 170 22.02 16.89 0.39
C ARG A 170 21.00 15.96 1.04
N LEU A 171 19.89 16.55 1.47
CA LEU A 171 18.67 15.87 1.91
C LEU A 171 17.63 15.96 0.79
N TYR A 172 16.93 14.85 0.56
CA TYR A 172 15.90 14.72 -0.46
C TYR A 172 14.61 14.15 0.14
N ARG A 173 13.51 14.36 -0.58
CA ARG A 173 12.30 13.53 -0.49
C ARG A 173 12.29 12.55 -1.65
N LEU A 174 12.05 11.28 -1.36
CA LEU A 174 12.07 10.18 -2.32
C LEU A 174 10.71 9.48 -2.28
N ASP A 175 10.04 9.42 -3.43
CA ASP A 175 8.85 8.60 -3.66
C ASP A 175 9.28 7.22 -4.18
N PRO A 176 9.09 6.14 -3.40
CA PRO A 176 9.56 4.82 -3.80
C PRO A 176 8.64 4.12 -4.80
N PHE A 177 7.40 4.58 -4.95
CA PHE A 177 6.41 3.98 -5.84
C PHE A 177 6.55 4.52 -7.25
N GLN A 178 6.90 5.81 -7.36
CA GLN A 178 7.09 6.48 -8.65
C GLN A 178 8.57 6.65 -9.03
N GLY A 179 9.51 6.41 -8.10
CA GLY A 179 10.95 6.63 -8.34
C GLY A 179 11.30 8.11 -8.50
N VAL A 180 10.54 9.01 -7.86
CA VAL A 180 10.72 10.46 -7.97
C VAL A 180 11.56 10.99 -6.82
N LEU A 181 12.48 11.90 -7.13
CA LEU A 181 13.37 12.52 -6.16
C LEU A 181 13.23 14.05 -6.17
N SER A 182 12.97 14.62 -5.00
CA SER A 182 12.88 16.07 -4.79
C SER A 182 13.99 16.54 -3.86
N ASP A 183 14.82 17.48 -4.33
CA ASP A 183 15.87 18.10 -3.52
C ASP A 183 15.26 19.05 -2.48
N LEU A 184 15.69 18.95 -1.22
CA LEU A 184 15.20 19.83 -0.15
C LEU A 184 16.24 20.86 0.25
N MET A 185 17.39 20.40 0.76
CA MET A 185 18.40 21.28 1.34
C MET A 185 19.75 20.61 1.49
N ALA A 186 20.78 21.39 1.80
CA ALA A 186 22.07 20.86 2.20
C ALA A 186 22.03 20.25 3.61
N VAL A 187 22.82 19.20 3.84
CA VAL A 187 23.06 18.65 5.18
C VAL A 187 24.40 19.13 5.73
N PRO A 188 24.62 19.13 7.06
CA PRO A 188 25.93 19.39 7.64
C PRO A 188 27.01 18.48 7.05
N SER A 189 28.23 19.01 6.93
CA SER A 189 29.34 18.23 6.39
C SER A 189 29.64 17.01 7.27
N GLY A 190 29.82 15.86 6.61
CA GLY A 190 30.15 14.60 7.27
C GLY A 190 28.98 13.93 7.98
N VAL A 191 27.74 14.32 7.69
CA VAL A 191 26.57 13.53 8.10
C VAL A 191 26.67 12.14 7.49
N THR A 192 26.59 11.15 8.37
CA THR A 192 26.62 9.73 8.04
C THR A 192 25.23 9.16 7.95
N ASP A 193 24.26 9.68 8.73
CA ASP A 193 22.89 9.17 8.71
C ASP A 193 21.86 10.14 9.33
N VAL A 194 20.57 9.89 9.08
CA VAL A 194 19.42 10.69 9.50
C VAL A 194 18.23 9.82 9.93
N ASP A 195 17.50 10.24 10.96
CA ASP A 195 16.19 9.65 11.28
C ASP A 195 15.21 10.68 11.85
N THR A 196 13.92 10.37 11.79
CA THR A 196 12.82 11.26 12.17
C THR A 196 12.29 10.89 13.54
N HIS A 197 12.29 11.86 14.44
CA HIS A 197 11.64 11.72 15.74
C HIS A 197 10.10 11.77 15.59
N PRO A 198 9.32 11.12 16.48
CA PRO A 198 7.85 11.12 16.41
C PRO A 198 7.16 12.49 16.41
N ASP A 199 7.81 13.54 16.90
CA ASP A 199 7.33 14.93 16.82
C ASP A 199 7.56 15.60 15.45
N GLY A 200 8.19 14.87 14.53
CA GLY A 200 8.55 15.28 13.18
C GLY A 200 9.89 16.01 13.04
N THR A 201 10.63 16.18 14.12
CA THR A 201 12.01 16.70 14.06
C THR A 201 12.92 15.68 13.40
N LEU A 202 13.63 16.10 12.35
CA LEU A 202 14.70 15.30 11.78
C LEU A 202 15.96 15.41 12.63
N TYR A 203 16.59 14.30 12.93
CA TYR A 203 17.90 14.23 13.53
C TYR A 203 18.91 13.68 12.53
N ALA A 204 20.16 14.11 12.69
CA ALA A 204 21.25 13.62 11.87
C ALA A 204 22.49 13.41 12.73
N ILE A 205 23.29 12.41 12.39
CA ILE A 205 24.58 12.18 13.02
C ILE A 205 25.71 12.41 12.03
N SER A 206 26.83 12.90 12.54
CA SER A 206 28.15 12.63 11.98
C SER A 206 28.89 11.67 12.92
N PRO A 207 30.11 11.22 12.61
CA PRO A 207 30.84 10.29 13.48
C PRO A 207 30.96 10.71 14.95
N THR A 208 30.84 12.00 15.27
CA THR A 208 31.00 12.54 16.63
C THR A 208 29.97 13.59 17.04
N LYS A 209 29.02 13.96 16.18
CA LYS A 209 28.07 15.05 16.47
C LYS A 209 26.64 14.66 16.16
N LEU A 210 25.74 15.22 16.95
CA LEU A 210 24.31 15.16 16.72
C LEU A 210 23.79 16.53 16.25
N TYR A 211 22.93 16.51 15.25
CA TYR A 211 22.24 17.67 14.70
C TYR A 211 20.74 17.42 14.73
N LYS A 212 19.96 18.51 14.68
CA LYS A 212 18.52 18.46 14.52
C LYS A 212 18.03 19.50 13.53
N LEU A 213 16.95 19.19 12.85
CA LEU A 213 16.21 20.06 11.95
C LEU A 213 14.73 20.03 12.40
N PRO A 214 14.32 20.96 13.26
CA PRO A 214 12.92 21.08 13.66
C PRO A 214 11.99 21.30 12.45
N VAL A 215 10.74 20.89 12.59
CA VAL A 215 9.72 21.10 11.53
C VAL A 215 9.65 22.58 11.14
N GLY A 216 9.79 22.86 9.85
CA GLY A 216 9.75 24.22 9.29
C GLY A 216 11.02 25.06 9.50
N ALA A 217 12.06 24.50 10.12
CA ALA A 217 13.34 25.21 10.25
C ALA A 217 14.04 25.33 8.90
N ALA A 218 14.67 26.48 8.65
CA ALA A 218 15.42 26.74 7.42
C ALA A 218 16.84 26.14 7.43
N SER A 219 17.34 25.71 8.59
CA SER A 219 18.71 25.21 8.73
C SER A 219 18.85 24.23 9.89
N TRP A 220 19.83 23.34 9.75
CA TRP A 220 20.24 22.39 10.78
C TRP A 220 20.85 23.10 11.99
N GLN A 221 20.49 22.62 13.17
CA GLN A 221 21.03 23.07 14.45
C GLN A 221 21.93 21.99 15.03
N THR A 222 23.09 22.37 15.54
CA THR A 222 23.95 21.42 16.29
C THR A 222 23.37 21.21 17.68
N VAL A 223 23.15 19.95 18.06
CA VAL A 223 22.75 19.59 19.43
C VAL A 223 23.99 19.53 20.32
N GLY A 224 25.01 18.76 19.90
CA GLY A 224 26.23 18.61 20.69
C GLY A 224 27.19 17.56 20.14
N SER A 225 28.27 17.33 20.88
CA SER A 225 29.21 16.24 20.64
C SER A 225 28.72 14.97 21.32
N MET A 226 28.82 13.84 20.63
CA MET A 226 28.54 12.51 21.14
C MET A 226 29.73 11.91 21.91
N GLY A 227 30.86 12.62 21.93
CA GLY A 227 32.10 12.16 22.55
C GLY A 227 32.85 11.15 21.69
N THR A 228 33.74 10.37 22.32
CA THR A 228 34.55 9.36 21.65
C THR A 228 33.82 8.01 21.70
N ILE A 229 32.88 7.81 20.78
CA ILE A 229 32.02 6.60 20.74
C ILE A 229 32.40 5.60 19.65
N GLY A 230 33.44 5.89 18.87
CA GLY A 230 33.71 5.22 17.62
C GLY A 230 33.12 5.98 16.43
N ASN A 231 33.17 5.38 15.25
CA ASN A 231 32.64 5.98 14.04
C ASN A 231 31.13 5.73 13.96
N ALA A 232 30.33 6.68 14.45
CA ALA A 232 28.87 6.60 14.33
C ALA A 232 28.46 6.64 12.86
N ASN A 233 27.77 5.59 12.42
CA ASN A 233 27.38 5.45 11.03
C ASN A 233 25.87 5.31 10.82
N GLY A 234 25.09 4.81 11.80
CA GLY A 234 23.63 4.70 11.70
C GLY A 234 22.89 5.26 12.93
N LEU A 235 21.65 5.71 12.75
CA LEU A 235 20.78 6.39 13.69
C LEU A 235 19.34 5.89 13.48
N CYS A 236 18.69 5.47 14.56
CA CYS A 236 17.28 5.11 14.53
C CYS A 236 16.55 5.56 15.79
N ILE A 237 15.30 5.98 15.65
CA ILE A 237 14.49 6.57 16.70
C ILE A 237 13.17 5.80 16.79
N ASP A 238 12.82 5.33 17.99
CA ASP A 238 11.56 4.61 18.19
C ASP A 238 10.35 5.56 18.30
N THR A 239 9.16 4.96 18.38
CA THR A 239 7.88 5.64 18.50
C THR A 239 7.73 6.49 19.78
N PHE A 240 8.63 6.30 20.75
CA PHE A 240 8.69 7.06 22.00
C PHE A 240 9.84 8.09 22.03
N GLY A 241 10.60 8.21 20.94
CA GLY A 241 11.71 9.16 20.82
C GLY A 241 13.03 8.66 21.40
N LYS A 242 13.14 7.37 21.77
CA LYS A 242 14.42 6.79 22.18
C LYS A 242 15.27 6.54 20.95
N ALA A 243 16.45 7.15 20.93
CA ALA A 243 17.37 7.06 19.82
C ALA A 243 18.49 6.05 20.09
N TYR A 244 18.82 5.29 19.06
CA TYR A 244 19.95 4.38 19.01
C TYR A 244 20.94 4.82 17.94
N ILE A 245 22.22 4.49 18.15
CA ILE A 245 23.30 4.73 17.21
C ILE A 245 24.05 3.42 16.99
N THR A 246 24.32 3.11 15.73
CA THR A 246 25.28 2.07 15.37
C THR A 246 26.66 2.68 15.10
N THR A 247 27.69 1.96 15.51
CA THR A 247 29.08 2.25 15.15
C THR A 247 29.65 1.04 14.41
N SER A 248 30.91 0.64 14.62
CA SER A 248 31.42 -0.62 14.07
C SER A 248 30.54 -1.80 14.48
N ASP A 249 30.73 -2.28 15.69
CA ASP A 249 30.12 -3.49 16.23
C ASP A 249 29.40 -3.21 17.54
N ASN A 250 29.15 -1.93 17.86
CA ASN A 250 28.44 -1.51 19.07
C ASN A 250 27.14 -0.79 18.76
N LEU A 251 26.13 -1.10 19.56
CA LEU A 251 24.89 -0.33 19.68
C LEU A 251 25.02 0.61 20.88
N LEU A 252 24.61 1.86 20.69
CA LEU A 252 24.52 2.88 21.72
C LEU A 252 23.11 3.45 21.76
N THR A 253 22.74 4.04 22.89
CA THR A 253 21.64 5.02 22.96
C THR A 253 22.21 6.42 22.91
N VAL A 254 21.43 7.40 22.46
CA VAL A 254 21.81 8.82 22.51
C VAL A 254 20.68 9.67 23.08
N ASP A 255 21.03 10.56 24.00
CA ASP A 255 20.12 11.61 24.47
C ASP A 255 19.99 12.70 23.41
N LEU A 256 18.82 12.83 22.80
CA LEU A 256 18.55 13.78 21.70
C LEU A 256 18.57 15.26 22.12
N SER A 257 18.60 15.54 23.43
CA SER A 257 18.66 16.90 23.98
C SER A 257 20.10 17.31 24.31
N THR A 258 20.93 16.37 24.77
CA THR A 258 22.31 16.65 25.20
C THR A 258 23.39 16.07 24.29
N ALA A 259 23.01 15.30 23.27
CA ALA A 259 23.89 14.47 22.43
C ALA A 259 24.69 13.41 23.20
N ARG A 260 24.34 13.08 24.45
CA ARG A 260 25.13 12.16 25.26
C ARG A 260 24.84 10.73 24.84
N ALA A 261 25.83 10.04 24.30
CA ALA A 261 25.73 8.65 23.93
C ALA A 261 26.15 7.70 25.07
N THR A 262 25.47 6.57 25.19
CA THR A 262 25.73 5.52 26.20
C THR A 262 25.74 4.16 25.54
N LEU A 263 26.80 3.38 25.76
CA LEU A 263 26.92 2.01 25.23
C LEU A 263 25.78 1.12 25.73
N VAL A 264 25.13 0.41 24.82
CA VAL A 264 24.18 -0.66 25.13
C VAL A 264 24.91 -2.00 25.16
N GLY A 265 25.63 -2.32 24.09
CA GLY A 265 26.39 -3.57 23.99
C GLY A 265 26.93 -3.82 22.59
N SER A 266 27.66 -4.93 22.43
CA SER A 266 28.15 -5.38 21.13
C SER A 266 27.02 -6.03 20.32
N MET A 267 26.99 -5.72 19.03
CA MET A 267 26.04 -6.24 18.05
C MET A 267 26.43 -7.62 17.51
N GLY A 268 27.70 -8.03 17.67
CA GLY A 268 28.22 -9.25 17.04
C GLY A 268 28.30 -9.19 15.51
N HIS A 269 27.97 -8.03 14.93
CA HIS A 269 27.93 -7.75 13.51
C HIS A 269 28.44 -6.32 13.29
N ASN A 270 29.07 -6.06 12.14
CA ASN A 270 29.44 -4.69 11.77
C ASN A 270 28.26 -3.99 11.12
N SER A 271 27.95 -2.76 11.52
CA SER A 271 26.99 -1.92 10.79
C SER A 271 27.52 -1.61 9.39
N SER A 272 26.63 -1.62 8.40
CA SER A 272 26.91 -1.12 7.06
C SER A 272 26.70 0.39 6.98
N GLY A 273 25.58 0.89 7.51
CA GLY A 273 25.30 2.31 7.53
C GLY A 273 24.02 2.73 8.24
N ASP A 274 23.02 1.87 8.42
CA ASP A 274 21.76 2.32 9.02
C ASP A 274 21.14 1.30 9.99
N CYS A 275 20.31 1.81 10.89
CA CYS A 275 19.32 1.04 11.62
C CYS A 275 17.93 1.65 11.44
N VAL A 276 16.87 0.87 11.61
CA VAL A 276 15.49 1.41 11.51
C VAL A 276 14.56 0.67 12.43
N ILE A 277 13.61 1.39 13.02
CA ILE A 277 12.55 0.81 13.85
C ILE A 277 11.24 0.93 13.09
N ASN A 278 10.58 -0.20 12.85
CA ASN A 278 9.25 -0.20 12.24
C ASN A 278 8.14 0.05 13.28
N LYS A 279 6.90 0.20 12.84
CA LYS A 279 5.73 0.40 13.73
C LYS A 279 5.42 -0.77 14.66
N ALA A 280 6.01 -1.93 14.43
CA ALA A 280 5.91 -3.10 15.30
C ALA A 280 7.10 -3.19 16.28
N ASP A 281 7.81 -2.08 16.50
CA ASP A 281 8.99 -1.94 17.36
C ASP A 281 10.13 -2.93 17.06
N SER A 282 10.19 -3.41 15.81
CA SER A 282 11.29 -4.25 15.35
C SER A 282 12.44 -3.36 14.87
N LEU A 283 13.59 -3.48 15.53
CA LEU A 283 14.82 -2.74 15.24
C LEU A 283 15.69 -3.54 14.27
N TYR A 284 15.75 -3.09 13.02
CA TYR A 284 16.57 -3.68 11.97
C TYR A 284 17.88 -2.91 11.80
N MET A 285 18.89 -3.57 11.24
CA MET A 285 20.14 -2.95 10.81
C MET A 285 20.65 -3.64 9.54
N SER A 286 21.25 -2.87 8.63
CA SER A 286 22.05 -3.43 7.55
C SER A 286 23.45 -3.75 8.08
N ALA A 287 23.84 -5.02 8.02
CA ALA A 287 25.13 -5.51 8.51
C ALA A 287 26.08 -5.79 7.36
N SER A 288 27.25 -5.17 7.39
CA SER A 288 28.30 -5.40 6.41
C SER A 288 29.02 -6.73 6.64
N VAL A 289 29.62 -7.24 5.57
CA VAL A 289 30.54 -8.39 5.58
C VAL A 289 31.84 -8.00 4.89
N PHE A 290 32.93 -8.72 5.21
CA PHE A 290 34.24 -8.41 4.65
C PHE A 290 34.28 -8.52 3.11
N SER A 291 33.50 -9.43 2.55
CA SER A 291 33.30 -9.54 1.09
C SER A 291 31.92 -10.12 0.80
N GLY A 292 31.19 -9.50 -0.13
CA GLY A 292 29.86 -9.92 -0.53
C GLY A 292 28.81 -8.83 -0.27
N THR A 293 27.56 -9.24 -0.25
CA THR A 293 26.40 -8.37 -0.04
C THR A 293 26.08 -8.20 1.43
N ASP A 294 25.45 -7.09 1.77
CA ASP A 294 25.03 -6.80 3.12
C ASP A 294 23.92 -7.77 3.57
N ARG A 295 23.76 -7.87 4.89
CA ARG A 295 22.80 -8.76 5.54
C ARG A 295 21.81 -7.94 6.34
N LEU A 296 20.56 -8.38 6.39
CA LEU A 296 19.58 -7.82 7.31
C LEU A 296 19.71 -8.56 8.64
N VAL A 297 19.77 -7.80 9.74
CA VAL A 297 19.78 -8.36 11.10
C VAL A 297 18.73 -7.65 11.96
N LEU A 298 18.23 -8.36 12.97
CA LEU A 298 17.36 -7.84 14.02
C LEU A 298 18.19 -7.54 15.27
N LEU A 299 18.22 -6.29 15.73
CA LEU A 299 18.92 -5.91 16.95
C LEU A 299 18.01 -5.98 18.17
N ASN A 300 18.59 -6.37 19.30
CA ASN A 300 17.96 -6.21 20.60
C ASN A 300 18.39 -4.87 21.22
N GLY A 301 17.47 -3.89 21.29
CA GLY A 301 17.74 -2.56 21.84
C GLY A 301 18.14 -2.52 23.33
N ASN A 302 17.99 -3.62 24.08
CA ASN A 302 18.38 -3.70 25.49
C ASN A 302 19.78 -4.30 25.68
N THR A 303 20.22 -5.18 24.80
CA THR A 303 21.50 -5.91 24.93
C THR A 303 22.53 -5.56 23.87
N GLY A 304 22.09 -4.94 22.77
CA GLY A 304 22.89 -4.66 21.58
C GLY A 304 22.98 -5.82 20.59
N GLN A 305 22.72 -7.05 21.02
CA GLN A 305 22.97 -8.25 20.22
C GLN A 305 22.10 -8.32 18.96
N ALA A 306 22.69 -8.70 17.83
CA ALA A 306 22.00 -8.89 16.57
C ALA A 306 21.68 -10.37 16.30
N THR A 307 20.53 -10.64 15.68
CA THR A 307 20.16 -11.94 15.11
C THR A 307 20.09 -11.81 13.60
N LEU A 308 20.76 -12.71 12.87
CA LEU A 308 20.71 -12.73 11.41
C LEU A 308 19.31 -13.07 10.90
N ILE A 309 18.79 -12.26 9.97
CA ILE A 309 17.56 -12.56 9.21
C ILE A 309 17.94 -13.21 7.87
N GLY A 310 18.79 -12.56 7.08
CA GLY A 310 19.21 -13.09 5.78
C GLY A 310 20.08 -12.14 4.97
N ASN A 311 20.49 -12.59 3.79
CA ASN A 311 21.28 -11.78 2.86
C ASN A 311 20.36 -10.81 2.10
N ILE A 312 20.73 -9.54 2.03
CA ILE A 312 19.99 -8.52 1.26
C ILE A 312 20.14 -8.74 -0.23
N GLY A 313 21.29 -9.27 -0.66
CA GLY A 313 21.58 -9.44 -2.10
C GLY A 313 22.09 -8.16 -2.76
N PHE A 314 22.28 -7.09 -1.97
CA PHE A 314 22.89 -5.82 -2.37
C PHE A 314 23.99 -5.47 -1.36
N ASP A 315 25.07 -4.87 -1.83
CA ASP A 315 26.13 -4.33 -0.97
C ASP A 315 25.90 -2.85 -0.68
N SER A 316 26.67 -2.31 0.27
CA SER A 316 26.67 -0.87 0.58
C SER A 316 25.29 -0.31 0.89
N VAL A 317 24.44 -1.08 1.56
CA VAL A 317 23.09 -0.68 1.98
C VAL A 317 23.23 0.27 3.17
N TYR A 318 23.49 1.53 2.87
CA TYR A 318 23.83 2.54 3.86
C TYR A 318 22.62 3.25 4.43
N GLY A 319 21.46 3.24 3.76
CA GLY A 319 20.22 3.78 4.29
C GLY A 319 19.14 2.71 4.41
N LEU A 320 18.32 2.76 5.46
CA LEU A 320 17.15 1.94 5.71
C LEU A 320 15.99 2.80 6.16
N THR A 321 14.78 2.52 5.69
CA THR A 321 13.57 3.16 6.22
C THR A 321 12.39 2.23 6.19
N ALA A 322 11.52 2.33 7.20
CA ALA A 322 10.31 1.55 7.32
C ALA A 322 9.11 2.49 7.18
N ALA A 323 8.25 2.22 6.19
CA ALA A 323 7.10 3.05 5.88
C ALA A 323 6.01 2.20 5.22
N TRP A 324 4.74 2.45 5.54
CA TRP A 324 3.58 1.72 4.98
C TRP A 324 3.71 0.20 5.03
N GLY A 325 4.21 -0.32 6.16
CA GLY A 325 4.41 -1.76 6.36
C GLY A 325 5.55 -2.35 5.51
N ARG A 326 6.34 -1.53 4.83
CA ARG A 326 7.43 -1.94 3.93
C ARG A 326 8.77 -1.49 4.47
N LEU A 327 9.80 -2.28 4.22
CA LEU A 327 11.19 -1.94 4.52
C LEU A 327 11.91 -1.62 3.22
N PHE A 328 12.49 -0.43 3.14
CA PHE A 328 13.26 0.04 2.00
C PHE A 328 14.73 0.17 2.36
N GLY A 329 15.60 -0.05 1.38
CA GLY A 329 17.04 0.18 1.49
C GLY A 329 17.54 1.12 0.40
N LEU A 330 18.57 1.90 0.73
CA LEU A 330 19.28 2.76 -0.20
C LEU A 330 20.77 2.38 -0.22
N THR A 331 21.32 2.22 -1.42
CA THR A 331 22.71 1.76 -1.57
C THR A 331 23.68 2.87 -1.93
N GLY A 332 24.97 2.68 -1.60
CA GLY A 332 26.06 3.55 -2.04
C GLY A 332 26.20 3.63 -3.58
N ASN A 333 25.60 2.68 -4.31
CA ASN A 333 25.56 2.64 -5.77
C ASN A 333 24.36 3.39 -6.37
N GLY A 334 23.54 4.04 -5.55
CA GLY A 334 22.41 4.87 -5.99
C GLY A 334 21.08 4.11 -6.10
N GLN A 335 21.03 2.84 -5.69
CA GLN A 335 19.86 2.00 -5.84
C GLN A 335 18.86 2.22 -4.70
N LEU A 336 17.58 2.13 -5.05
CA LEU A 336 16.46 1.95 -4.13
C LEU A 336 15.99 0.50 -4.23
N ILE A 337 15.93 -0.17 -3.08
CA ILE A 337 15.49 -1.56 -2.97
C ILE A 337 14.36 -1.68 -1.96
N GLU A 338 13.46 -2.63 -2.18
CA GLU A 338 12.54 -3.12 -1.16
C GLU A 338 13.14 -4.39 -0.54
N ILE A 339 13.12 -4.48 0.78
CA ILE A 339 13.68 -5.61 1.53
C ILE A 339 12.55 -6.36 2.21
N ASN A 340 12.46 -7.67 1.98
CA ASN A 340 11.56 -8.52 2.74
C ASN A 340 12.08 -8.66 4.18
N ALA A 341 11.37 -8.08 5.15
CA ALA A 341 11.81 -8.06 6.56
C ALA A 341 11.86 -9.45 7.23
N THR A 342 11.26 -10.48 6.62
CA THR A 342 11.25 -11.86 7.14
C THR A 342 12.40 -12.70 6.59
N THR A 343 12.72 -12.55 5.30
CA THR A 343 13.76 -13.35 4.63
C THR A 343 15.08 -12.60 4.46
N GLY A 344 15.06 -11.27 4.61
CA GLY A 344 16.16 -10.37 4.33
C GLY A 344 16.35 -10.08 2.85
N GLN A 345 15.67 -10.76 1.92
CA GLN A 345 15.94 -10.61 0.48
C GLN A 345 15.50 -9.24 -0.05
N GLY A 346 16.40 -8.57 -0.76
CA GLY A 346 16.14 -7.31 -1.46
C GLY A 346 15.64 -7.52 -2.89
N ARG A 347 14.81 -6.59 -3.37
CA ARG A 347 14.37 -6.44 -4.75
C ARG A 347 14.64 -5.02 -5.22
N LEU A 348 15.29 -4.86 -6.36
CA LEU A 348 15.53 -3.55 -6.96
C LEU A 348 14.20 -2.90 -7.38
N LEU A 349 13.98 -1.65 -6.95
CA LEU A 349 12.84 -0.82 -7.38
C LEU A 349 13.28 0.20 -8.41
N HIS A 350 14.37 0.92 -8.12
CA HIS A 350 14.84 2.01 -8.95
C HIS A 350 16.36 2.22 -8.80
N ASN A 351 16.98 2.89 -9.78
CA ASN A 351 18.39 3.28 -9.71
C ASN A 351 18.57 4.77 -10.01
N PHE A 352 18.96 5.54 -9.00
CA PHE A 352 19.24 6.97 -9.12
C PHE A 352 20.71 7.17 -9.53
N ALA A 353 20.95 7.19 -10.84
CA ALA A 353 22.30 7.30 -11.39
C ALA A 353 23.09 8.50 -10.82
N GLY A 354 24.33 8.25 -10.41
CA GLY A 354 25.22 9.28 -9.84
C GLY A 354 24.90 9.69 -8.40
N LYS A 355 23.99 8.99 -7.71
CA LYS A 355 23.76 9.16 -6.27
C LYS A 355 24.57 8.13 -5.48
N THR A 356 25.03 8.57 -4.31
CA THR A 356 25.55 7.71 -3.25
C THR A 356 24.78 8.06 -1.99
N TRP A 357 23.93 7.14 -1.57
CA TRP A 357 23.10 7.31 -0.38
C TRP A 357 23.91 6.99 0.87
N TYR A 358 23.57 7.64 1.98
CA TYR A 358 24.24 7.48 3.27
C TYR A 358 23.25 7.20 4.40
N GLY A 359 22.00 7.67 4.28
CA GLY A 359 20.97 7.47 5.31
C GLY A 359 19.56 7.64 4.76
N ALA A 360 18.57 7.13 5.48
CA ALA A 360 17.16 7.31 5.14
C ALA A 360 16.28 7.44 6.40
N ALA A 361 15.22 8.24 6.31
CA ALA A 361 14.29 8.43 7.43
C ALA A 361 12.84 8.40 6.95
N SER A 362 11.94 7.86 7.76
CA SER A 362 10.50 7.96 7.49
C SER A 362 10.06 9.43 7.59
N THR A 363 8.98 9.82 6.90
CA THR A 363 8.35 11.13 7.15
C THR A 363 7.31 11.02 8.27
N PRO A 364 7.00 12.10 9.00
CA PRO A 364 6.11 12.05 10.16
C PRO A 364 4.68 11.58 9.87
N GLY A 365 4.26 11.59 8.61
CA GLY A 365 2.92 11.18 8.18
C GLY A 365 2.79 9.69 7.86
N ARG A 366 3.74 8.83 8.27
CA ARG A 366 3.80 7.44 7.79
C ARG A 366 3.81 6.37 8.85
#